data_AF-A0AA40EE60-F1
#
_entry.id   AF-A0AA40EE60-F1
#
_cell.length_a   1.000
_cell.length_b   1.000
_cell.length_c   1.000
_cell.angle_alpha   90.00
_cell.angle_beta   90.00
_cell.angle_gamma   90.00
#
_symmetry.space_group_name_H-M   'P 1'
#
loop_
_entity.id
_entity.type
_entity.pdbx_description
1 polymer ?
#
loop_
_entity_poly.entity_id
_entity_poly.type
_entity_poly.pdbx_seq_one_letter_code
_entity_poly.pdbx_strand_id
1 'polypeptide(L)' 'VLVWPPNSPDLNPIEPSWRGIKFSWKKQRVPKSRPALEKDWSTQWRDYLQEKLRRLVERIPGNVRWVIRLAGGN' A
#
# COMPACT_ATOMS: atom_id res chain seq x y z
N VAL A 1 -5.82 3.26 19.31
CA VAL A 1 -4.72 2.86 18.40
C VAL A 1 -4.64 1.34 18.42
N LEU A 2 -4.56 0.69 17.26
CA LEU A 2 -4.33 -0.77 17.18
C LEU A 2 -2.85 -1.06 17.47
N VAL A 3 -2.58 -2.15 18.20
CA VAL A 3 -1.20 -2.60 18.42
C VAL A 3 -0.63 -3.10 17.11
N TRP A 4 0.46 -2.47 16.69
CA TRP A 4 1.09 -2.70 15.40
C TRP A 4 2.54 -3.14 15.64
N PRO A 5 2.96 -4.33 15.19
CA PRO A 5 4.32 -4.79 15.37
C PRO A 5 5.31 -3.97 14.51
N PRO A 6 6.51 -3.64 15.04
CA PRO A 6 7.52 -2.95 14.26
C PRO A 6 7.92 -3.77 13.02
N ASN A 7 8.41 -3.10 11.97
CA ASN A 7 8.91 -3.71 10.73
C ASN A 7 7.93 -4.64 9.99
N SER A 8 6.62 -4.47 10.16
CA SER A 8 5.60 -5.37 9.60
C SER A 8 4.73 -4.73 8.50
N PRO A 9 5.30 -4.14 7.42
CA PRO A 9 4.52 -3.47 6.37
C PRO A 9 3.55 -4.42 5.63
N ASP A 10 3.79 -5.73 5.70
CA ASP A 10 2.93 -6.79 5.18
C ASP A 10 1.55 -6.83 5.86
N LEU A 11 1.47 -6.42 7.13
CA LEU A 11 0.22 -6.32 7.87
C LEU A 11 -0.54 -5.01 7.56
N ASN A 12 0.00 -4.14 6.68
CA ASN A 12 -0.44 -2.75 6.59
C ASN A 12 -1.26 -2.63 5.33
N PRO A 13 -2.55 -2.29 5.44
CA PRO A 13 -3.39 -2.21 4.25
C PRO A 13 -2.97 -1.07 3.30
N ILE A 14 -2.28 -0.03 3.78
CA ILE A 14 -1.93 1.14 2.94
C ILE A 14 -0.65 0.95 2.13
N GLU A 15 0.35 0.23 2.64
CA GLU A 15 1.66 0.04 1.99
C GLU A 15 1.58 -0.46 0.53
N PRO A 16 0.73 -1.46 0.19
CA PRO A 16 0.57 -1.92 -1.19
C PRO A 16 -0.03 -0.87 -2.12
N SER A 17 -0.86 0.04 -1.59
CA SER A 17 -1.48 1.10 -2.39
C SER A 17 -0.43 2.11 -2.85
N TRP A 18 0.48 2.52 -1.97
CA TRP A 18 1.63 3.36 -2.29
C TRP A 18 2.54 2.72 -3.33
N ARG A 19 2.83 1.42 -3.16
CA ARG A 19 3.58 0.64 -4.16
C ARG A 19 2.86 0.66 -5.52
N GLY A 20 1.53 0.52 -5.52
CA GLY A 20 0.70 0.59 -6.72
C GLY A 20 0.82 1.92 -7.47
N ILE A 21 0.67 3.04 -6.75
CA ILE A 21 0.80 4.40 -7.30
C ILE A 21 2.24 4.63 -7.82
N LYS A 22 3.26 4.19 -7.07
CA LYS A 22 4.66 4.31 -7.54
C LYS A 22 4.94 3.51 -8.82
N PHE A 23 4.29 2.35 -9.00
CA PHE A 23 4.46 1.53 -10.21
C PHE A 23 3.74 2.09 -11.44
N SER A 24 2.64 2.83 -11.28
CA SER A 24 1.97 3.49 -12.41
C SER A 24 2.90 4.50 -13.09
N TRP A 25 3.68 5.25 -12.31
CA TRP A 25 4.67 6.22 -12.81
C TRP A 25 5.77 5.59 -13.65
N LYS A 26 6.25 4.40 -13.24
CA LYS A 26 7.27 3.66 -14.01
C LYS A 26 6.78 3.26 -15.40
N LYS A 27 5.46 3.10 -15.58
CA LYS A 27 4.87 2.66 -16.85
C LYS A 27 4.46 3.82 -17.76
N GLN A 28 4.19 4.99 -17.20
CA GLN A 28 3.67 6.15 -17.95
C GLN A 28 4.71 7.26 -18.08
N ARG A 29 4.93 8.00 -16.99
CA ARG A 29 5.85 9.13 -16.93
C ARG A 29 6.19 9.40 -15.47
N VAL A 30 7.47 9.58 -15.18
CA VAL A 30 7.93 9.96 -13.84
C VAL A 30 7.81 11.49 -13.69
N PRO A 31 7.13 12.01 -12.64
CA PRO A 31 7.10 13.44 -12.35
C PRO A 31 8.52 13.99 -12.11
N LYS A 32 8.87 15.12 -12.74
CA LYS A 32 10.22 15.71 -12.68
C LYS A 32 10.35 16.89 -11.70
N SER A 33 9.28 17.26 -11.03
CA SER A 33 9.27 18.35 -10.05
C SER A 33 8.36 17.99 -8.88
N ARG A 34 8.65 18.56 -7.71
CA ARG A 34 7.83 18.36 -6.50
C ARG A 34 6.35 18.77 -6.71
N PRO A 35 6.02 19.93 -7.33
CA PRO A 35 4.61 20.27 -7.58
C PRO A 35 3.91 19.28 -8.50
N ALA A 36 4.61 18.77 -9.53
CA ALA A 36 4.06 17.75 -10.42
C ALA A 36 3.83 16.42 -9.68
N LEU A 37 4.75 16.04 -8.80
CA LEU A 37 4.65 14.84 -7.96
C LEU A 37 3.45 14.91 -7.02
N GLU A 38 3.28 16.02 -6.31
CA GLU A 38 2.19 16.22 -5.35
C GLU A 38 0.81 16.19 -6.05
N LYS A 39 0.69 16.87 -7.20
CA LYS A 39 -0.53 16.87 -8.01
C LYS A 39 -0.89 15.48 -8.50
N ASP A 40 0.08 14.78 -9.09
CA ASP A 40 -0.14 13.45 -9.67
C ASP A 40 -0.45 12.41 -8.59
N TRP A 41 0.30 12.42 -7.47
CA TRP A 41 0.01 11.56 -6.32
C TRP A 41 -1.41 11.76 -5.79
N SER A 42 -1.82 13.02 -5.59
CA SER A 42 -3.16 13.35 -5.08
C SER A 42 -4.26 12.91 -6.05
N THR A 43 -4.02 13.02 -7.35
CA THR A 43 -4.95 12.58 -8.40
C THR A 43 -5.08 11.06 -8.38
N GLN A 44 -3.97 10.34 -8.41
CA GLN A 44 -4.00 8.88 -8.41
C GLN A 44 -4.54 8.27 -7.11
N TRP A 45 -4.31 8.93 -5.97
CA TRP A 45 -4.90 8.52 -4.70
C TRP A 45 -6.42 8.68 -4.73
N ARG A 46 -6.91 9.82 -5.23
CA ARG A 46 -8.35 10.09 -5.40
C ARG A 46 -9.02 9.08 -6.32
N ASP A 47 -8.36 8.74 -7.42
CA ASP A 47 -8.88 7.84 -8.46
C ASP A 47 -8.59 6.36 -8.14
N TYR A 48 -7.97 6.07 -6.99
CA TYR A 48 -7.61 4.72 -6.62
C TYR A 48 -8.88 3.89 -6.39
N LEU A 49 -8.99 2.76 -7.08
CA LEU A 49 -10.19 1.92 -7.04
C LEU A 49 -10.48 1.47 -5.60
N GLN A 50 -11.64 1.87 -5.08
CA GLN A 50 -12.06 1.56 -3.71
C GLN A 50 -12.12 0.05 -3.44
N GLU A 51 -12.52 -0.74 -4.44
CA GLU A 51 -12.51 -2.20 -4.34
C GLU A 51 -11.11 -2.76 -4.08
N LYS A 52 -10.06 -2.18 -4.68
CA LYS A 52 -8.68 -2.60 -4.40
C LYS A 52 -8.30 -2.28 -2.96
N LEU A 53 -8.64 -1.09 -2.47
CA LEU A 53 -8.40 -0.72 -1.06
C LEU A 53 -9.11 -1.69 -0.11
N ARG A 54 -10.37 -2.03 -0.40
CA ARG A 54 -11.14 -3.00 0.39
C ARG A 54 -10.44 -4.35 0.44
N ARG A 55 -9.99 -4.89 -0.69
CA ARG A 55 -9.23 -6.16 -0.74
C ARG A 55 -7.92 -6.11 0.07
N LEU A 56 -7.24 -4.96 0.11
CA LEU A 56 -6.02 -4.78 0.91
C LEU A 56 -6.28 -4.79 2.42
N VAL A 57 -7.48 -4.39 2.86
CA VAL A 57 -7.93 -4.53 4.25
C VAL A 57 -8.37 -5.96 4.54
N GLU A 58 -9.18 -6.56 3.65
CA GLU A 58 -9.74 -7.91 3.81
C GLU A 58 -8.66 -9.00 3.89
N ARG A 59 -7.49 -8.79 3.28
CA ARG A 59 -6.38 -9.77 3.33
C ARG A 59 -5.63 -9.78 4.67
N ILE A 60 -5.72 -8.73 5.49
CA ILE A 60 -4.90 -8.59 6.71
C ILE A 60 -5.05 -9.78 7.67
N PRO A 61 -6.27 -10.28 7.98
CA PRO A 61 -6.42 -11.47 8.81
C PRO A 61 -5.69 -12.70 8.26
N GLY A 62 -5.61 -12.84 6.93
CA GLY A 62 -4.84 -13.89 6.27
C GLY A 62 -3.34 -13.75 6.51
N ASN A 63 -2.81 -12.53 6.34
CA ASN A 63 -1.40 -12.24 6.58
C ASN A 63 -1.01 -12.48 8.05
N VAL A 64 -1.84 -12.05 9.00
CA VAL A 64 -1.61 -12.31 10.43
C VAL A 64 -1.49 -13.81 10.71
N ARG A 65 -2.37 -14.64 10.14
CA ARG A 65 -2.29 -16.10 10.27
C ARG A 65 -1.00 -16.67 9.69
N TRP A 66 -0.52 -16.11 8.58
CA TRP A 66 0.76 -16.51 7.98
C TRP A 66 1.95 -16.15 8.85
N VAL A 67 2.02 -14.91 9.36
CA VAL A 67 3.10 -14.47 10.26
C VAL A 67 3.17 -15.34 11.51
N ILE A 68 2.01 -15.66 12.12
CA ILE A 68 1.95 -16.56 13.28
C ILE A 68 2.47 -17.95 12.90
N ARG A 69 2.02 -18.51 11.77
CA ARG A 69 2.48 -19.82 11.28
C ARG A 69 4.01 -19.85 11.05
N LEU A 70 4.58 -18.73 10.60
CA LEU A 70 6.00 -18.57 10.34
C LEU A 70 6.79 -18.08 11.57
N ALA A 71 6.16 -18.03 12.75
CA ALA A 71 6.77 -17.57 14.00
C ALA A 71 7.43 -16.16 13.89
N GLY A 72 6.78 -15.26 13.14
CA GLY A 72 7.30 -13.90 12.88
C GLY A 72 8.01 -13.73 11.54
N GLY A 73 8.12 -14.79 10.73
CA GLY A 73 8.62 -14.70 9.35
C GLY A 73 7.62 -14.10 8.37
N ASN A 74 8.16 -13.51 7.30
CA ASN A 74 7.44 -12.83 6.20
C ASN A 74 7.89 -13.33 4.83
#